data_AF-A0A7C7IZK5-F1
#
_entry.id   AF-A0A7C7IZK5-F1
#
_cell.length_a   1.000
_cell.length_b   1.000
_cell.length_c   1.000
_cell.angle_alpha   90.00
_cell.angle_beta   90.00
_cell.angle_gamma   90.00
#
_symmetry.space_group_name_H-M   'P 1'
#
loop_
_entity.id
_entity.type
_entity.pdbx_description
1 polymer ?
#
loop_
_entity_poly.entity_id
_entity_poly.type
_entity_poly.pdbx_seq_one_letter_code
_entity_poly.pdbx_strand_id
1 'polypeptide(L)'
;MGLFIISSRDIPQLRNGADVLMRNVLETFGLLGIYGFGFMLLFGFLLVFIIQRKKWKATEFNLGFLFFMFVESVVWSAGLFSIMNFSNQVALMNPNTRFLIQRVVLSIGAGIYEEFVFRLLFIGGFTYLIGFVLQWKQLGRKIGAVVLSAVIFSLFHFVGVLGDQPDVGLFFVRFVAGLFLGGLYCFRGFGITACTHALYDLILLVMVVT
;
A
#
# COMPACT_ATOMS: atom_id res chain seq x y z
N MET A 1 8.35 16.69 4.94
CA MET A 1 7.47 17.88 5.01
C MET A 1 6.13 17.57 5.67
N GLY A 2 5.38 16.54 5.26
CA GLY A 2 4.09 16.17 5.91
C GLY A 2 4.19 15.91 7.43
N LEU A 3 5.23 15.19 7.87
CA LEU A 3 5.52 14.93 9.30
C LEU A 3 5.80 16.20 10.13
N PHE A 4 6.24 17.29 9.52
CA PHE A 4 6.55 18.56 10.22
C PHE A 4 5.35 19.53 10.24
N ILE A 5 4.33 19.28 9.41
CA ILE A 5 3.08 20.06 9.37
C ILE A 5 2.07 19.50 10.40
N ILE A 6 2.31 18.29 10.90
CA ILE A 6 1.48 17.61 11.91
C ILE A 6 1.97 18.01 13.31
N SER A 7 1.13 18.72 14.06
CA SER A 7 1.36 19.03 15.47
C SER A 7 1.38 17.75 16.30
N SER A 8 2.24 17.67 17.32
CA SER A 8 2.37 16.51 18.23
C SER A 8 1.06 16.10 18.90
N ARG A 9 0.05 16.97 18.89
CA ARG A 9 -1.30 16.74 19.42
C ARG A 9 -2.25 16.02 18.44
N ASP A 10 -1.97 16.02 17.14
CA ASP A 10 -2.82 15.42 16.10
C ASP A 10 -2.41 13.96 15.77
N ILE A 11 -1.22 13.55 16.22
CA ILE A 11 -0.64 12.21 16.04
C ILE A 11 -1.56 11.05 16.52
N PRO A 12 -2.39 11.19 17.57
CA PRO A 12 -3.32 10.13 17.97
C PRO A 12 -4.52 9.96 17.01
N GLN A 13 -4.87 11.00 16.25
CA GLN A 13 -6.08 11.05 15.40
C GLN A 13 -5.80 10.79 13.91
N LEU A 14 -4.52 10.86 13.50
CA LEU A 14 -4.07 10.53 12.15
C LEU A 14 -3.81 9.03 12.04
N ARG A 15 -4.73 8.29 11.43
CA ARG A 15 -4.58 6.85 11.21
C ARG A 15 -5.13 6.46 9.83
N ASN A 16 -4.27 5.93 8.96
CA ASN A 16 -4.65 5.14 7.78
C ASN A 16 -4.51 3.63 8.04
N GLY A 17 -4.93 2.79 7.09
CA GLY A 17 -4.75 1.33 7.17
C GLY A 17 -3.29 0.96 7.44
N ALA A 18 -2.36 1.66 6.77
CA ALA A 18 -0.93 1.56 7.03
C ALA A 18 -0.53 1.92 8.48
N ASP A 19 -1.09 2.96 9.10
CA ASP A 19 -0.79 3.39 10.48
C ASP A 19 -1.31 2.38 11.50
N VAL A 20 -2.41 1.70 11.19
CA VAL A 20 -2.94 0.58 11.97
C VAL A 20 -2.04 -0.65 11.82
N LEU A 21 -1.59 -0.95 10.60
CA LEU A 21 -0.58 -1.98 10.29
C LEU A 21 0.73 -1.71 11.04
N MET A 22 1.18 -0.44 11.02
CA MET A 22 2.36 0.07 11.71
C MET A 22 2.20 -0.04 13.22
N ARG A 23 1.09 0.45 13.80
CA ARG A 23 0.91 0.45 15.26
C ARG A 23 0.62 -0.93 15.83
N ASN A 24 -0.15 -1.80 15.18
CA ASN A 24 -0.41 -3.14 15.76
C ASN A 24 0.84 -4.02 15.82
N VAL A 25 1.73 -3.93 14.82
CA VAL A 25 2.98 -4.70 14.78
C VAL A 25 4.08 -4.03 15.61
N LEU A 26 4.04 -2.70 15.75
CA LEU A 26 5.14 -1.92 16.34
C LEU A 26 4.83 -1.31 17.72
N GLU A 27 3.55 -1.18 18.13
CA GLU A 27 3.17 -0.85 19.51
C GLU A 27 3.57 -1.99 20.47
N THR A 28 3.76 -3.22 19.97
CA THR A 28 4.43 -4.30 20.72
C THR A 28 5.86 -3.93 21.16
N PHE A 29 6.49 -2.95 20.48
CA PHE A 29 7.85 -2.46 20.74
C PHE A 29 7.89 -1.00 21.28
N GLY A 30 6.75 -0.38 21.59
CA GLY A 30 6.69 0.98 22.20
C GLY A 30 7.05 2.15 21.26
N LEU A 31 7.60 3.25 21.80
CA LEU A 31 7.94 4.50 21.07
C LEU A 31 8.90 4.30 19.89
N LEU A 32 9.73 3.25 19.94
CA LEU A 32 10.63 2.86 18.85
C LEU A 32 9.86 2.41 17.60
N GLY A 33 8.62 1.94 17.76
CA GLY A 33 7.78 1.48 16.68
C GLY A 33 7.31 2.57 15.72
N ILE A 34 6.88 3.71 16.27
CA ILE A 34 6.31 4.82 15.49
C ILE A 34 7.35 5.43 14.54
N TYR A 35 8.59 5.59 15.01
CA TYR A 35 9.68 6.10 14.18
C TYR A 35 10.42 5.00 13.40
N GLY A 36 10.37 3.75 13.89
CA GLY A 36 11.12 2.63 13.34
C GLY A 36 10.73 2.24 11.92
N PHE A 37 9.44 2.34 11.57
CA PHE A 37 8.98 1.97 10.22
C PHE A 37 9.25 3.05 9.17
N GLY A 38 9.01 4.32 9.52
CA GLY A 38 9.44 5.45 8.69
C GLY A 38 10.95 5.40 8.43
N PHE A 39 11.73 5.04 9.46
CA PHE A 39 13.16 4.80 9.35
C PHE A 39 13.50 3.57 8.49
N MET A 40 12.78 2.45 8.64
CA MET A 40 12.97 1.23 7.82
C MET A 40 12.73 1.51 6.33
N LEU A 41 11.73 2.31 6.01
CA LEU A 41 11.44 2.73 4.64
C LEU A 41 12.48 3.71 4.10
N LEU A 42 12.81 4.73 4.86
CA LEU A 42 13.86 5.67 4.49
C LEU A 42 15.18 4.92 4.26
N PHE A 43 15.51 3.99 5.15
CA PHE A 43 16.68 3.12 5.03
C PHE A 43 16.56 2.19 3.82
N GLY A 44 15.41 1.55 3.59
CA GLY A 44 15.17 0.70 2.42
C GLY A 44 15.34 1.46 1.11
N PHE A 45 14.74 2.65 1.00
CA PHE A 45 14.91 3.55 -0.15
C PHE A 45 16.36 4.01 -0.29
N LEU A 46 17.05 4.38 0.80
CA LEU A 46 18.46 4.74 0.77
C LEU A 46 19.36 3.57 0.34
N LEU A 47 19.07 2.35 0.78
CA LEU A 47 19.82 1.15 0.43
C LEU A 47 19.65 0.85 -1.05
N VAL A 48 18.41 0.89 -1.55
CA VAL A 48 18.12 0.76 -2.98
C VAL A 48 18.80 1.88 -3.78
N PHE A 49 18.74 3.12 -3.31
CA PHE A 49 19.41 4.26 -3.91
C PHE A 49 20.92 4.05 -4.01
N ILE A 50 21.57 3.58 -2.94
CA ILE A 50 23.01 3.30 -2.90
C ILE A 50 23.39 2.14 -3.83
N ILE A 51 22.60 1.06 -3.86
CA ILE A 51 22.83 -0.07 -4.78
C ILE A 51 22.71 0.38 -6.24
N GLN A 52 21.69 1.19 -6.54
CA GLN A 52 21.38 1.58 -7.91
C GLN A 52 22.20 2.76 -8.42
N ARG A 53 22.87 3.53 -7.55
CA ARG A 53 23.66 4.72 -7.93
C ARG A 53 24.64 4.50 -9.09
N LYS A 54 25.19 3.29 -9.23
CA LYS A 54 26.15 2.95 -10.29
C LYS A 54 25.50 2.80 -11.67
N LYS A 55 24.18 2.54 -11.73
CA LYS A 55 23.39 2.38 -12.95
C LYS A 55 22.77 3.70 -13.45
N TRP A 56 22.84 4.75 -12.65
CA TRP A 56 22.19 6.03 -12.94
C TRP A 56 22.73 6.75 -14.16
N LYS A 57 24.03 6.63 -14.44
CA LYS A 57 24.63 7.21 -15.66
C LYS A 57 24.05 6.63 -16.95
N ALA A 58 23.39 5.47 -16.88
CA ALA A 58 22.70 4.81 -17.98
C ALA A 58 21.17 4.94 -17.91
N THR A 59 20.64 5.64 -16.91
CA THR A 59 19.18 5.81 -16.72
C THR A 59 18.78 7.19 -17.24
N GLU A 60 18.17 7.25 -18.42
CA GLU A 60 17.64 8.50 -18.96
C GLU A 60 16.35 8.87 -18.21
N PHE A 61 16.33 10.04 -17.59
CA PHE A 61 15.13 10.55 -16.92
C PHE A 61 14.16 11.10 -17.97
N ASN A 62 13.08 10.36 -18.25
CA ASN A 62 12.07 10.76 -19.21
C ASN A 62 10.78 11.20 -18.50
N LEU A 63 10.51 12.50 -18.49
CA LEU A 63 9.29 13.09 -17.94
C LEU A 63 8.02 12.58 -18.63
N GLY A 64 8.08 12.30 -19.93
CA GLY A 64 6.98 11.70 -20.68
C GLY A 64 6.62 10.32 -20.15
N PHE A 65 7.62 9.51 -19.81
CA PHE A 65 7.39 8.19 -19.20
C PHE A 65 6.66 8.31 -17.86
N LEU A 66 7.07 9.25 -16.99
CA LEU A 66 6.38 9.50 -15.71
C LEU A 66 4.93 9.96 -15.91
N PHE A 67 4.68 10.80 -16.91
CA PHE A 67 3.33 11.23 -17.27
C PHE A 67 2.46 10.04 -17.71
N PHE A 68 2.97 9.17 -18.58
CA PHE A 68 2.24 7.97 -19.00
C PHE A 68 2.00 7.00 -17.85
N MET A 69 2.97 6.82 -16.93
CA MET A 69 2.76 6.04 -15.71
C MET A 69 1.61 6.61 -14.87
N PHE A 70 1.55 7.94 -14.71
CA PHE A 70 0.49 8.60 -13.96
C PHE A 70 -0.88 8.40 -14.63
N VAL A 71 -0.99 8.62 -15.93
CA VAL A 71 -2.24 8.39 -16.69
C VAL A 71 -2.69 6.92 -16.57
N GLU A 72 -1.75 5.99 -16.70
CA GLU A 72 -2.03 4.57 -16.51
C GLU A 72 -2.56 4.28 -15.10
N SER A 73 -1.95 4.85 -14.06
CA SER A 73 -2.43 4.70 -12.68
C SER A 73 -3.83 5.25 -12.46
N VAL A 74 -4.22 6.33 -13.14
CA VAL A 74 -5.60 6.85 -13.11
C VAL A 74 -6.58 5.82 -13.69
N VAL A 75 -6.23 5.19 -14.81
CA VAL A 75 -7.08 4.16 -15.45
C VAL A 75 -7.24 2.94 -14.53
N TRP A 76 -6.14 2.43 -13.97
CA TRP A 76 -6.22 1.30 -13.04
C TRP A 76 -6.95 1.66 -11.75
N SER A 77 -6.85 2.90 -11.29
CA SER A 77 -7.54 3.38 -10.10
C SER A 77 -9.05 3.41 -10.31
N ALA A 78 -9.52 3.87 -11.48
CA ALA A 78 -10.93 3.79 -11.86
C ALA A 78 -11.42 2.32 -11.99
N GLY A 79 -10.56 1.43 -12.50
CA GLY A 79 -10.82 -0.02 -12.52
C GLY A 79 -11.01 -0.59 -11.12
N LEU A 80 -10.09 -0.28 -10.19
CA LEU A 80 -10.19 -0.69 -8.80
C LEU A 80 -11.46 -0.12 -8.14
N PHE A 81 -11.75 1.15 -8.36
CA PHE A 81 -12.99 1.79 -7.90
C PHE A 81 -14.24 1.05 -8.38
N SER A 82 -14.28 0.66 -9.64
CA SER A 82 -15.42 -0.09 -10.20
C SER A 82 -15.60 -1.45 -9.52
N ILE A 83 -14.51 -2.16 -9.22
CA ILE A 83 -14.55 -3.45 -8.51
C ILE A 83 -15.09 -3.26 -7.09
N MET A 84 -14.64 -2.22 -6.39
CA MET A 84 -15.03 -1.95 -4.99
C MET A 84 -16.45 -1.39 -4.87
N ASN A 85 -16.90 -0.63 -5.88
CA ASN A 85 -18.27 -0.11 -5.90
C ASN A 85 -19.32 -1.19 -6.16
N PHE A 86 -18.98 -2.22 -6.95
CA PHE A 86 -19.87 -3.34 -7.23
C PHE A 86 -20.29 -4.11 -5.97
N SER A 87 -19.42 -4.17 -4.95
CA SER A 87 -19.70 -4.84 -3.69
C SER A 87 -20.39 -3.94 -2.65
N ASN A 88 -20.71 -2.69 -2.99
CA ASN A 88 -21.15 -1.64 -2.05
C ASN A 88 -20.15 -1.40 -0.89
N GLN A 89 -18.89 -1.81 -1.06
CA GLN A 89 -17.84 -1.69 -0.06
C GLN A 89 -16.68 -0.91 -0.66
N VAL A 90 -16.87 0.40 -0.73
CA VAL A 90 -15.99 1.29 -1.49
C VAL A 90 -14.79 1.75 -0.66
N ALA A 91 -14.71 1.48 0.64
CA ALA A 91 -13.63 2.01 1.50
C ALA A 91 -12.51 0.99 1.75
N LEU A 92 -11.31 1.25 1.20
CA LEU A 92 -10.08 0.58 1.66
C LEU A 92 -9.50 1.25 2.92
N MET A 93 -9.81 2.54 3.12
CA MET A 93 -9.42 3.31 4.29
C MET A 93 -10.63 4.03 4.91
N ASN A 94 -10.65 4.16 6.24
CA ASN A 94 -11.60 4.99 6.98
C ASN A 94 -10.89 6.11 7.77
N PRO A 95 -10.61 7.28 7.16
CA PRO A 95 -9.92 8.38 7.84
C PRO A 95 -10.83 9.04 8.88
N ASN A 96 -10.55 8.81 10.17
CA ASN A 96 -11.25 9.49 11.28
C ASN A 96 -10.70 10.90 11.58
N THR A 97 -10.35 11.66 10.54
CA THR A 97 -9.83 13.03 10.69
C THR A 97 -10.80 14.06 10.10
N ARG A 98 -10.86 15.26 10.69
CA ARG A 98 -11.73 16.34 10.23
C ARG A 98 -11.09 17.23 9.15
N PHE A 99 -9.77 17.18 8.99
CA PHE A 99 -9.06 18.08 8.09
C PHE A 99 -8.77 17.43 6.73
N LEU A 100 -9.20 18.07 5.63
CA LEU A 100 -9.03 17.58 4.26
C LEU A 100 -7.56 17.26 3.92
N ILE A 101 -6.65 18.16 4.28
CA ILE A 101 -5.21 17.99 4.01
C ILE A 101 -4.63 16.75 4.69
N GLN A 102 -5.10 16.43 5.89
CA GLN A 102 -4.67 15.24 6.62
C GLN A 102 -5.17 13.96 5.93
N ARG A 103 -6.41 13.95 5.45
CA ARG A 103 -6.96 12.82 4.70
C ARG A 103 -6.20 12.58 3.40
N VAL A 104 -5.86 13.62 2.65
CA VAL A 104 -5.02 13.52 1.43
C VAL A 104 -3.64 12.93 1.74
N VAL A 105 -2.97 13.42 2.78
CA VAL A 105 -1.66 12.90 3.19
C VAL A 105 -1.76 11.42 3.59
N LEU A 106 -2.83 11.05 4.31
CA LEU A 106 -3.06 9.67 4.73
C LEU A 106 -3.38 8.74 3.54
N SER A 107 -4.15 9.18 2.55
CA SER A 107 -4.43 8.43 1.31
C SER A 107 -3.16 8.17 0.50
N ILE A 108 -2.34 9.21 0.30
CA ILE A 108 -1.05 9.07 -0.39
C ILE A 108 -0.11 8.16 0.40
N GLY A 109 -0.07 8.36 1.72
CA GLY A 109 0.71 7.52 2.62
C GLY A 109 0.31 6.06 2.51
N ALA A 110 -0.97 5.73 2.61
CA ALA A 110 -1.48 4.37 2.54
C ALA A 110 -1.04 3.68 1.25
N GLY A 111 -1.25 4.34 0.10
CA GLY A 111 -0.83 3.82 -1.20
C GLY A 111 0.69 3.58 -1.33
N ILE A 112 1.55 4.31 -0.62
CA ILE A 112 3.00 4.06 -0.62
C ILE A 112 3.37 2.96 0.38
N TYR A 113 2.87 3.09 1.62
CA TYR A 113 3.25 2.26 2.75
C TYR A 113 2.73 0.83 2.61
N GLU A 114 1.45 0.66 2.29
CA GLU A 114 0.85 -0.66 2.15
C GLU A 114 1.42 -1.39 0.94
N GLU A 115 1.54 -0.70 -0.20
CA GLU A 115 2.15 -1.30 -1.38
C GLU A 115 3.58 -1.74 -1.12
N PHE A 116 4.37 -0.96 -0.36
CA PHE A 116 5.73 -1.37 -0.03
C PHE A 116 5.75 -2.68 0.76
N VAL A 117 4.94 -2.78 1.82
CA VAL A 117 4.90 -3.98 2.67
C VAL A 117 4.38 -5.18 1.90
N PHE A 118 3.19 -5.07 1.32
CA PHE A 118 2.55 -6.22 0.71
C PHE A 118 3.20 -6.64 -0.61
N ARG A 119 3.80 -5.71 -1.38
CA ARG A 119 4.27 -6.01 -2.74
C ARG A 119 5.79 -6.22 -2.74
N LEU A 120 6.57 -5.29 -2.19
CA LEU A 120 8.03 -5.51 -2.15
C LEU A 120 8.40 -6.56 -1.10
N LEU A 121 7.94 -6.43 0.13
CA LEU A 121 8.35 -7.34 1.20
C LEU A 121 7.63 -8.69 1.09
N PHE A 122 6.30 -8.71 1.03
CA PHE A 122 5.55 -9.97 1.07
C PHE A 122 5.56 -10.71 -0.27
N ILE A 123 5.18 -10.09 -1.40
CA ILE A 123 5.25 -10.81 -2.69
C ILE A 123 6.70 -11.19 -3.01
N GLY A 124 7.67 -10.30 -2.79
CA GLY A 124 9.09 -10.60 -2.97
C GLY A 124 9.58 -11.74 -2.05
N GLY A 125 9.34 -11.62 -0.75
CA GLY A 125 9.73 -12.60 0.26
C GLY A 125 9.07 -13.96 0.09
N PHE A 126 7.76 -14.00 -0.16
CA PHE A 126 7.04 -15.25 -0.42
C PHE A 126 7.44 -15.88 -1.74
N THR A 127 7.72 -15.11 -2.79
CA THR A 127 8.22 -15.67 -4.06
C THR A 127 9.55 -16.40 -3.82
N TYR A 128 10.45 -15.81 -3.03
CA TYR A 128 11.71 -16.45 -2.63
C TYR A 128 11.47 -17.69 -1.76
N LEU A 129 10.65 -17.57 -0.70
CA LEU A 129 10.40 -18.65 0.25
C LEU A 129 9.70 -19.85 -0.40
N ILE A 130 8.65 -19.63 -1.19
CA ILE A 130 7.97 -20.69 -1.95
C ILE A 130 8.95 -21.35 -2.91
N GLY A 131 9.83 -20.57 -3.54
CA GLY A 131 10.86 -21.10 -4.41
C GLY A 131 11.91 -21.93 -3.69
N PHE A 132 12.27 -21.55 -2.47
CA PHE A 132 13.25 -22.24 -1.64
C PHE A 132 12.68 -23.52 -1.00
N VAL A 133 11.47 -23.46 -0.45
CA VAL A 133 10.86 -24.56 0.31
C VAL A 133 10.10 -25.53 -0.61
N LEU A 134 9.21 -25.00 -1.46
CA LEU A 134 8.30 -25.82 -2.27
C LEU A 134 8.86 -26.11 -3.67
N GLN A 135 9.95 -25.43 -4.08
CA GLN A 135 10.62 -25.63 -5.37
C GLN A 135 9.69 -25.49 -6.59
N TRP A 136 8.61 -24.72 -6.47
CA TRP A 136 7.65 -24.49 -7.56
C TRP A 136 8.29 -23.85 -8.79
N LYS A 137 7.62 -23.83 -9.94
CA LYS A 137 8.09 -23.04 -11.10
C LYS A 137 7.85 -21.55 -10.88
N GLN A 138 8.59 -20.70 -11.61
CA GLN A 138 8.58 -19.23 -11.43
C GLN A 138 7.17 -18.63 -11.41
N LEU A 139 6.29 -19.06 -12.33
CA LEU A 139 4.91 -18.59 -12.38
C LEU A 139 4.11 -19.00 -11.14
N GLY A 140 4.23 -20.27 -10.73
CA GLY A 140 3.57 -20.78 -9.53
C GLY A 140 4.01 -20.06 -8.25
N ARG A 141 5.32 -19.78 -8.11
CA ARG A 141 5.86 -18.99 -6.97
C ARG A 141 5.22 -17.62 -6.89
N LYS A 142 5.16 -16.90 -8.02
CA LYS A 142 4.57 -15.56 -8.09
C LYS A 142 3.07 -15.58 -7.79
N ILE A 143 2.32 -16.50 -8.40
CA ILE A 143 0.88 -16.63 -8.15
C ILE A 143 0.63 -16.93 -6.66
N GLY A 144 1.32 -17.92 -6.10
CA GLY A 144 1.20 -18.26 -4.69
C GLY A 144 1.55 -17.09 -3.75
N ALA A 145 2.61 -16.34 -4.07
CA ALA A 145 3.01 -15.16 -3.32
C ALA A 145 1.97 -14.02 -3.38
N VAL A 146 1.38 -13.77 -4.56
CA VAL A 146 0.28 -12.80 -4.75
C VAL A 146 -0.94 -13.20 -3.94
N VAL A 147 -1.37 -14.47 -4.03
CA VAL A 147 -2.53 -14.96 -3.27
C VAL A 147 -2.28 -14.85 -1.77
N LEU A 148 -1.13 -15.30 -1.27
CA LEU A 148 -0.82 -15.25 0.15
C LEU A 148 -0.73 -13.80 0.65
N SER A 149 -0.09 -12.91 -0.11
CA SER A 149 -0.03 -11.48 0.23
C SER A 149 -1.41 -10.84 0.25
N ALA A 150 -2.30 -11.18 -0.70
CA ALA A 150 -3.67 -10.67 -0.76
C ALA A 150 -4.54 -11.16 0.42
N VAL A 151 -4.40 -12.43 0.83
CA VAL A 151 -5.07 -12.95 2.04
C VAL A 151 -4.62 -12.15 3.26
N ILE A 152 -3.31 -11.99 3.43
CA ILE A 152 -2.73 -11.28 4.57
C ILE A 152 -3.15 -9.80 4.54
N PHE A 153 -3.13 -9.15 3.38
CA PHE A 153 -3.65 -7.79 3.17
C PHE A 153 -5.08 -7.64 3.70
N SER A 154 -5.97 -8.55 3.31
CA SER A 154 -7.34 -8.50 3.78
C SER A 154 -7.46 -8.75 5.29
N LEU A 155 -6.74 -9.73 5.84
CA LEU A 155 -6.80 -10.04 7.28
C LEU A 155 -6.31 -8.86 8.12
N PHE A 156 -5.27 -8.15 7.68
CA PHE A 156 -4.71 -7.01 8.40
C PHE A 156 -5.72 -5.88 8.65
N HIS A 157 -6.72 -5.73 7.79
CA HIS A 157 -7.73 -4.69 7.96
C HIS A 157 -8.74 -4.99 9.08
N PHE A 158 -8.76 -6.21 9.63
CA PHE A 158 -9.60 -6.58 10.77
C PHE A 158 -8.84 -6.56 12.10
N VAL A 159 -7.53 -6.24 12.08
CA VAL A 159 -6.67 -6.30 13.27
C VAL A 159 -6.49 -4.91 13.87
N GLY A 160 -6.55 -4.83 15.20
CA GLY A 160 -6.24 -3.63 15.98
C GLY A 160 -7.43 -2.81 16.41
N VAL A 161 -7.15 -1.74 17.16
CA VAL A 161 -8.18 -0.88 17.78
C VAL A 161 -9.08 -0.16 16.76
N LEU A 162 -8.58 0.03 15.53
CA LEU A 162 -9.36 0.58 14.40
C LEU A 162 -9.58 -0.45 13.29
N GLY A 163 -9.38 -1.74 13.56
CA GLY A 163 -9.74 -2.78 12.61
C GLY A 163 -11.25 -2.79 12.39
N ASP A 164 -11.67 -3.08 11.16
CA ASP A 164 -13.09 -3.24 10.87
C ASP A 164 -13.66 -4.43 11.61
N GLN A 165 -14.98 -4.41 11.80
CA GLN A 165 -15.68 -5.57 12.33
C GLN A 165 -15.50 -6.76 11.36
N PRO A 166 -15.18 -7.97 11.84
CA PRO A 166 -15.03 -9.13 10.99
C PRO A 166 -16.28 -9.35 10.14
N ASP A 167 -16.12 -9.22 8.82
CA ASP A 167 -17.18 -9.40 7.83
C ASP A 167 -16.61 -10.18 6.65
N VAL A 168 -17.31 -11.24 6.26
CA VAL A 168 -16.86 -12.15 5.20
C VAL A 168 -16.89 -11.44 3.84
N GLY A 169 -17.90 -10.60 3.60
CA GLY A 169 -17.98 -9.80 2.37
C GLY A 169 -16.78 -8.86 2.24
N LEU A 170 -16.48 -8.13 3.31
CA LEU A 170 -15.36 -7.19 3.38
C LEU A 170 -14.01 -7.88 3.26
N PHE A 171 -13.91 -9.10 3.78
CA PHE A 171 -12.72 -9.93 3.55
C PHE A 171 -12.55 -10.23 2.07
N PHE A 172 -13.58 -10.74 1.39
CA PHE A 172 -13.46 -11.11 -0.02
C PHE A 172 -13.22 -9.90 -0.93
N VAL A 173 -13.87 -8.77 -0.66
CA VAL A 173 -13.67 -7.53 -1.43
C VAL A 173 -12.22 -7.05 -1.30
N ARG A 174 -11.68 -7.00 -0.08
CA ARG A 174 -10.27 -6.61 0.13
C ARG A 174 -9.28 -7.63 -0.40
N PHE A 175 -9.60 -8.92 -0.32
CA PHE A 175 -8.81 -9.97 -0.94
C PHE A 175 -8.73 -9.76 -2.46
N VAL A 176 -9.85 -9.47 -3.13
CA VAL A 176 -9.88 -9.17 -4.56
C VAL A 176 -9.09 -7.90 -4.89
N ALA A 177 -9.21 -6.84 -4.09
CA ALA A 177 -8.37 -5.63 -4.23
C ALA A 177 -6.87 -5.96 -4.10
N GLY A 178 -6.52 -6.81 -3.12
CA GLY A 178 -5.18 -7.32 -2.90
C GLY A 178 -4.64 -8.09 -4.11
N LEU A 179 -5.45 -8.97 -4.71
CA LEU A 179 -5.11 -9.70 -5.94
C LEU A 179 -4.92 -8.75 -7.13
N PHE A 180 -5.81 -7.78 -7.30
CA PHE A 180 -5.74 -6.78 -8.38
C PHE A 180 -4.43 -5.98 -8.31
N LEU A 181 -4.14 -5.39 -7.15
CA LEU A 181 -2.92 -4.60 -6.93
C LEU A 181 -1.66 -5.49 -6.96
N GLY A 182 -1.72 -6.71 -6.44
CA GLY A 182 -0.62 -7.68 -6.52
C GLY A 182 -0.31 -8.14 -7.94
N GLY A 183 -1.33 -8.32 -8.76
CA GLY A 183 -1.20 -8.58 -10.20
C GLY A 183 -0.61 -7.37 -10.92
N LEU A 184 -1.15 -6.17 -10.68
CA LEU A 184 -0.65 -4.93 -11.26
C LEU A 184 0.84 -4.72 -10.94
N TYR A 185 1.25 -4.98 -9.71
CA TYR A 185 2.66 -4.97 -9.31
C TYR A 185 3.52 -5.93 -10.13
N CYS A 186 3.06 -7.16 -10.34
CA CYS A 186 3.81 -8.17 -11.10
C CYS A 186 3.99 -7.80 -12.58
N PHE A 187 3.04 -7.09 -13.18
CA PHE A 187 3.06 -6.74 -14.61
C PHE A 187 3.62 -5.35 -14.91
N ARG A 188 3.41 -4.38 -14.02
CA ARG A 188 3.71 -2.96 -14.25
C ARG A 188 4.70 -2.37 -13.25
N GLY A 189 4.89 -3.03 -12.11
CA GLY A 189 5.85 -2.62 -11.09
C GLY A 189 5.27 -1.70 -10.01
N PHE A 190 6.14 -1.32 -9.07
CA PHE A 190 5.75 -0.64 -7.83
C PHE A 190 5.14 0.75 -8.06
N GLY A 191 5.76 1.60 -8.89
CA GLY A 191 5.35 3.00 -9.04
C GLY A 191 3.90 3.15 -9.52
N ILE A 192 3.52 2.40 -10.57
CA ILE A 192 2.15 2.41 -11.09
C ILE A 192 1.17 1.86 -10.04
N THR A 193 1.55 0.82 -9.30
CA THR A 193 0.68 0.19 -8.28
C THR A 193 0.44 1.11 -7.09
N ALA A 194 1.50 1.71 -6.53
CA ALA A 194 1.41 2.68 -5.43
C ALA A 194 0.60 3.92 -5.83
N CYS A 195 0.81 4.45 -7.03
CA CYS A 195 0.04 5.57 -7.53
C CYS A 195 -1.43 5.20 -7.78
N THR A 196 -1.71 3.99 -8.28
CA THR A 196 -3.08 3.47 -8.46
C THR A 196 -3.84 3.42 -7.14
N HIS A 197 -3.22 2.88 -6.09
CA HIS A 197 -3.83 2.78 -4.77
C HIS A 197 -4.04 4.17 -4.15
N ALA A 198 -3.00 5.03 -4.16
CA ALA A 198 -3.13 6.39 -3.65
C ALA A 198 -4.23 7.19 -4.37
N LEU A 199 -4.31 7.08 -5.70
CA LEU A 199 -5.37 7.73 -6.49
C LEU A 199 -6.74 7.17 -6.18
N TYR A 200 -6.86 5.86 -5.94
CA TYR A 200 -8.13 5.23 -5.56
C TYR A 200 -8.64 5.83 -4.24
N ASP A 201 -7.77 5.93 -3.23
CA ASP A 201 -8.13 6.54 -1.95
C ASP A 201 -8.51 8.02 -2.09
N LEU A 202 -7.85 8.76 -2.99
CA LEU A 202 -8.19 10.15 -3.29
C LEU A 202 -9.53 10.29 -4.01
N ILE A 203 -9.86 9.38 -4.94
CA ILE A 203 -11.17 9.35 -5.61
C ILE A 203 -12.27 9.15 -4.58
N LEU A 204 -12.11 8.20 -3.65
CA LEU A 204 -13.05 7.98 -2.56
C LEU A 204 -13.23 9.22 -1.70
N LEU A 205 -12.12 9.87 -1.36
CA LEU A 205 -12.15 11.08 -0.56
C LEU A 205 -12.99 12.18 -1.22
N VAL A 206 -12.93 12.33 -2.55
CA VAL A 206 -13.77 13.28 -3.27
C VAL A 206 -15.23 12.83 -3.28
N MET A 207 -15.50 11.57 -3.59
CA MET A 207 -16.86 11.03 -3.74
C MET A 207 -17.65 10.93 -2.43
N VAL A 208 -16.99 10.76 -1.29
CA VAL A 208 -17.64 10.64 0.03
C VAL A 208 -17.87 12.02 0.69
N VAL A 209 -17.13 13.04 0.27
CA VAL A 209 -17.25 14.42 0.80
C VAL A 209 -18.31 15.23 0.04
N THR A 210 -18.70 14.79 -1.16
CA THR A 210 -19.83 15.33 -1.95
C THR A 210 -21.11 14.56 -1.68
#